data_AF-A0A0J9WBT9-F1
#
_entry.id   AF-A0A0J9WBT9-F1
#
_cell.length_a   1.000
_cell.length_b   1.000
_cell.length_c   1.000
_cell.angle_alpha   90.00
_cell.angle_beta   90.00
_cell.angle_gamma   90.00
#
_symmetry.space_group_name_H-M   'P 1'
#
loop_
_entity.id
_entity.type
_entity.pdbx_description
1 polymer ?
#
loop_
_entity_poly.entity_id
_entity_poly.type
_entity_poly.pdbx_seq_one_letter_code
_entity_poly.pdbx_strand_id
1 'polypeptide(L)'
;MAEIFGVVASALSVAVLFNNVVDCFEYIQLGRNFGEDYQTCQVKLDIARLRLSRWGDAAKINNDSRFTEVKPSNNQVRVAKNTLEQLLNLFRNAHTESSNFKLGEGEEELALFDPSTNTNQAVVALRNTMRDLAHKRQKTTSLSKKISWALYKQKSFMRLIEDIQELLDGLEAIFPQQETYKRMVEIEIEEVGEGPSLQVLSDAAQETDDLLQEAASRRLEALGSSNAIDQAKVAETAKVKVGNEYIFQAVPSRTGITTNRIGDLDAQGRSRVLVGDSHGTKGFMDSD
;
A
#
# COMPACT_ATOMS: atom_id res chain seq x y z
N MET A 1 -16.14 1.56 28.94
CA MET A 1 -15.40 0.45 28.32
C MET A 1 -15.75 0.49 26.85
N ALA A 2 -14.85 0.96 25.99
CA ALA A 2 -15.15 1.01 24.55
C ALA A 2 -14.83 -0.37 23.97
N GLU A 3 -15.85 -1.05 23.45
CA GLU A 3 -15.70 -2.33 22.78
C GLU A 3 -15.31 -2.07 21.33
N ILE A 4 -14.06 -2.37 20.96
CA ILE A 4 -13.53 -2.18 19.60
C ILE A 4 -14.32 -3.01 18.57
N PHE A 5 -14.97 -4.08 19.02
CA PHE A 5 -15.71 -5.03 18.18
C PHE A 5 -17.09 -5.45 18.73
N GLY A 6 -17.68 -4.66 19.65
CA GLY A 6 -18.91 -5.00 20.39
C GLY A 6 -20.19 -5.21 19.55
N VAL A 7 -20.14 -4.86 18.27
CA VAL A 7 -21.26 -5.07 17.35
C VAL A 7 -21.26 -6.51 16.83
N VAL A 8 -22.35 -7.23 16.99
CA VAL A 8 -22.49 -8.58 16.41
C VAL A 8 -22.53 -8.46 14.88
N ALA A 9 -21.53 -9.01 14.20
CA ALA A 9 -21.36 -8.91 12.75
C ALA A 9 -22.62 -9.36 11.98
N SER A 10 -23.27 -10.42 12.46
CA SER A 10 -24.48 -10.99 11.85
C SER A 10 -25.70 -10.07 11.91
N ALA A 11 -25.73 -9.10 12.82
CA ALA A 11 -26.79 -8.10 12.93
C ALA A 11 -26.62 -6.93 11.95
N LEU A 12 -25.47 -6.83 11.28
CA LEU A 12 -25.20 -5.78 10.30
C LEU A 12 -25.70 -6.17 8.90
N SER A 13 -26.12 -5.16 8.14
CA SER A 13 -26.26 -5.31 6.68
C SER A 13 -24.88 -5.44 6.05
N VAL A 14 -24.84 -5.95 4.81
CA VAL A 14 -23.57 -6.19 4.11
C VAL A 14 -22.80 -4.88 3.88
N ALA A 15 -23.50 -3.81 3.48
CA ALA A 15 -22.88 -2.51 3.28
C ALA A 15 -22.31 -1.91 4.58
N VAL A 16 -23.04 -2.04 5.70
CA VAL A 16 -22.56 -1.53 7.00
C VAL A 16 -21.37 -2.35 7.50
N LEU A 17 -21.42 -3.68 7.33
CA LEU A 17 -20.30 -4.56 7.67
C LEU A 17 -19.06 -4.23 6.84
N PHE A 18 -19.22 -4.04 5.52
CA PHE A 18 -18.13 -3.63 4.64
C PHE A 18 -17.43 -2.35 5.12
N ASN A 19 -18.18 -1.25 5.32
CA ASN A 19 -17.59 0.01 5.78
C ASN A 19 -16.89 -0.19 7.14
N ASN A 20 -17.46 -1.00 8.03
CA ASN A 20 -16.84 -1.33 9.31
C ASN A 20 -15.50 -2.08 9.16
N VAL A 21 -15.42 -3.06 8.25
CA VAL A 21 -14.18 -3.82 7.98
C VAL A 21 -13.12 -2.90 7.39
N VAL A 22 -13.48 -2.01 6.45
CA VAL A 22 -12.53 -1.06 5.88
C VAL A 22 -12.01 -0.07 6.93
N ASP A 23 -12.86 0.35 7.87
CA ASP A 23 -12.46 1.18 9.01
C ASP A 23 -11.49 0.46 9.96
N CYS A 24 -11.59 -0.87 10.12
CA CYS A 24 -10.73 -1.63 11.05
C CYS A 24 -9.23 -1.43 10.77
N PHE A 25 -8.84 -1.28 9.51
CA PHE A 25 -7.45 -1.05 9.11
C PHE A 25 -6.86 0.23 9.74
N GLU A 26 -7.66 1.27 9.98
CA GLU A 26 -7.17 2.55 10.52
C GLU A 26 -6.76 2.47 11.99
N TYR A 27 -7.26 1.46 12.69
CA TYR A 27 -7.03 1.29 14.11
C TYR A 27 -5.83 0.40 14.40
N ILE A 28 -5.14 -0.10 13.38
CA ILE A 28 -3.97 -0.96 13.53
C ILE A 28 -2.71 -0.10 13.56
N GLN A 29 -1.95 -0.25 14.65
CA GLN A 29 -0.60 0.25 14.82
C GLN A 29 0.38 -0.94 14.81
N LEU A 30 1.64 -0.68 14.51
CA LEU A 30 2.69 -1.71 14.59
C LEU A 30 3.66 -1.36 15.73
N GLY A 31 4.04 -2.36 16.51
CA GLY A 31 5.02 -2.25 17.57
C GLY A 31 6.42 -1.97 17.03
N ARG A 32 7.30 -1.46 17.90
CA ARG A 32 8.70 -1.14 17.56
C ARG A 32 9.50 -2.35 17.07
N ASN A 33 9.10 -3.55 17.49
CA ASN A 33 9.75 -4.82 17.14
C ASN A 33 9.73 -5.15 15.64
N PHE A 34 8.97 -4.40 14.84
CA PHE A 34 8.96 -4.53 13.38
C PHE A 34 10.22 -3.93 12.73
N GLY A 35 10.99 -3.09 13.42
CA GLY A 35 12.28 -2.59 12.95
C GLY A 35 12.24 -2.02 11.53
N GLU A 36 13.11 -2.53 10.66
CA GLU A 36 13.25 -2.11 9.26
C GLU A 36 12.03 -2.49 8.40
N ASP A 37 11.31 -3.56 8.76
CA ASP A 37 10.13 -4.04 8.02
C ASP A 37 8.87 -3.20 8.29
N TYR A 38 8.93 -2.26 9.23
CA TYR A 38 7.77 -1.45 9.66
C TYR A 38 7.07 -0.77 8.48
N GLN A 39 7.82 -0.07 7.62
CA GLN A 39 7.25 0.69 6.51
C GLN A 39 6.56 -0.23 5.50
N THR A 40 7.22 -1.32 5.11
CA THR A 40 6.68 -2.34 4.22
C THR A 40 5.39 -2.94 4.80
N CYS A 41 5.39 -3.29 6.08
CA CYS A 41 4.22 -3.86 6.76
C CYS A 41 3.04 -2.87 6.80
N GLN A 42 3.31 -1.58 7.02
CA GLN A 42 2.25 -0.56 6.95
C GLN A 42 1.67 -0.41 5.55
N VAL A 43 2.53 -0.39 4.52
CA VAL A 43 2.07 -0.29 3.13
C VAL A 43 1.26 -1.52 2.74
N LYS A 44 1.62 -2.74 3.19
CA LYS A 44 0.81 -3.95 2.98
C LYS A 44 -0.61 -3.85 3.56
N LEU A 45 -0.77 -3.28 4.76
CA LEU A 45 -2.10 -3.02 5.33
C LEU A 45 -2.90 -2.03 4.49
N ASP A 46 -2.26 -0.96 4.03
CA ASP A 46 -2.91 0.05 3.22
C ASP A 46 -3.30 -0.49 1.83
N ILE A 47 -2.48 -1.36 1.23
CA ILE A 47 -2.81 -2.07 -0.03
C ILE A 47 -4.02 -2.98 0.18
N ALA A 48 -4.03 -3.81 1.23
CA ALA A 48 -5.17 -4.67 1.53
C ALA A 48 -6.47 -3.87 1.75
N ARG A 49 -6.38 -2.72 2.44
CA ARG A 49 -7.49 -1.79 2.59
C ARG A 49 -7.95 -1.21 1.25
N LEU A 50 -7.01 -0.78 0.41
CA LEU A 50 -7.29 -0.22 -0.90
C LEU A 50 -7.99 -1.25 -1.80
N ARG A 51 -7.48 -2.49 -1.83
CA ARG A 51 -8.06 -3.62 -2.56
C ARG A 51 -9.49 -3.93 -2.09
N LEU A 52 -9.73 -4.00 -0.78
CA LEU A 52 -11.09 -4.16 -0.24
C LEU A 52 -12.01 -3.01 -0.68
N SER A 53 -11.54 -1.77 -0.59
CA SER A 53 -12.33 -0.60 -1.00
C SER A 53 -12.67 -0.62 -2.50
N ARG A 54 -11.74 -1.10 -3.32
CA ARG A 54 -11.89 -1.27 -4.77
C ARG A 54 -12.97 -2.30 -5.08
N TRP A 55 -12.95 -3.44 -4.39
CA TRP A 55 -13.99 -4.46 -4.49
C TRP A 55 -15.37 -3.88 -4.16
N GLY A 56 -15.50 -3.14 -3.05
CA GLY A 56 -16.78 -2.60 -2.60
C GLY A 56 -17.39 -1.61 -3.60
N ASP A 57 -16.57 -0.76 -4.20
CA ASP A 57 -17.01 0.20 -5.23
C ASP A 57 -17.42 -0.51 -6.53
N ALA A 58 -16.63 -1.50 -7.00
CA ALA A 58 -16.98 -2.31 -8.17
C ALA A 58 -18.27 -3.10 -7.97
N ALA A 59 -18.48 -3.66 -6.77
CA ALA A 59 -19.72 -4.34 -6.38
C ALA A 59 -20.89 -3.37 -6.16
N LYS A 60 -20.64 -2.05 -6.19
CA LYS A 60 -21.60 -0.98 -5.87
C LYS A 60 -22.27 -1.19 -4.52
N ILE A 61 -21.51 -1.70 -3.55
CA ILE A 61 -22.02 -2.20 -2.25
C ILE A 61 -22.85 -1.15 -1.50
N ASN A 62 -22.49 0.12 -1.66
CA ASN A 62 -23.13 1.23 -0.99
C ASN A 62 -24.39 1.75 -1.73
N ASN A 63 -24.62 1.36 -2.98
CA ASN A 63 -25.68 1.90 -3.84
C ASN A 63 -26.69 0.84 -4.31
N ASP A 64 -26.38 -0.45 -4.14
CA ASP A 64 -27.26 -1.55 -4.48
C ASP A 64 -28.06 -2.02 -3.26
N SER A 65 -29.39 -2.02 -3.38
CA SER A 65 -30.32 -2.33 -2.30
C SER A 65 -30.15 -3.74 -1.73
N ARG A 66 -29.61 -4.69 -2.50
CA ARG A 66 -29.37 -6.07 -2.04
C ARG A 66 -28.39 -6.14 -0.88
N PHE A 67 -27.47 -5.17 -0.77
CA PHE A 67 -26.48 -5.11 0.31
C PHE A 67 -26.99 -4.39 1.56
N THR A 68 -28.21 -3.83 1.52
CA THR A 68 -28.86 -3.19 2.68
C THR A 68 -29.58 -4.20 3.58
N GLU A 69 -29.80 -5.43 3.09
CA GLU A 69 -30.42 -6.51 3.84
C GLU A 69 -29.46 -7.08 4.90
N VAL A 70 -29.96 -7.29 6.12
CA VAL A 70 -29.24 -8.04 7.17
C VAL A 70 -29.20 -9.53 6.82
N LYS A 71 -30.23 -10.07 6.16
CA LYS A 71 -30.28 -11.48 5.74
C LYS A 71 -30.51 -11.56 4.24
N PRO A 72 -29.45 -11.39 3.43
CA PRO A 72 -29.58 -11.33 1.99
C PRO A 72 -30.13 -12.65 1.42
N SER A 73 -31.19 -12.54 0.62
CA SER A 73 -31.77 -13.68 -0.09
C SER A 73 -30.83 -14.21 -1.19
N ASN A 74 -30.19 -13.29 -1.93
CA ASN A 74 -29.25 -13.59 -3.00
C ASN A 74 -28.01 -14.35 -2.50
N ASN A 75 -27.66 -15.45 -3.17
CA ASN A 75 -26.55 -16.31 -2.76
C ASN A 75 -25.18 -15.60 -2.81
N GLN A 76 -24.87 -14.86 -3.89
CA GLN A 76 -23.61 -14.13 -4.02
C GLN A 76 -23.45 -13.09 -2.90
N VAL A 77 -24.52 -12.33 -2.61
CA VAL A 77 -24.52 -11.32 -1.53
C VAL A 77 -24.37 -11.97 -0.16
N ARG A 78 -24.94 -13.16 0.04
CA ARG A 78 -24.78 -13.95 1.28
C ARG A 78 -23.35 -14.45 1.46
N VAL A 79 -22.73 -14.99 0.41
CA VAL A 79 -21.33 -15.42 0.47
C VAL A 79 -20.44 -14.20 0.77
N ALA A 80 -20.65 -13.07 0.09
CA ALA A 80 -19.92 -11.84 0.36
C ALA A 80 -20.08 -11.37 1.81
N LYS A 81 -21.30 -11.44 2.37
CA LYS A 81 -21.53 -11.16 3.79
C LYS A 81 -20.69 -12.08 4.68
N ASN A 82 -20.74 -13.38 4.47
CA ASN A 82 -19.97 -14.35 5.26
C ASN A 82 -18.46 -14.11 5.18
N THR A 83 -17.94 -13.73 4.01
CA THR A 83 -16.52 -13.39 3.83
C THR A 83 -16.14 -12.11 4.58
N LEU A 84 -16.99 -11.07 4.55
CA LEU A 84 -16.79 -9.86 5.35
C LEU A 84 -16.89 -10.12 6.86
N GLU A 85 -17.75 -11.04 7.30
CA GLU A 85 -17.83 -11.47 8.71
C GLU A 85 -16.54 -12.18 9.14
N GLN A 86 -15.97 -13.02 8.27
CA GLN A 86 -14.68 -13.66 8.50
C GLN A 86 -13.55 -12.64 8.59
N LEU A 87 -13.49 -11.65 7.68
CA LEU A 87 -12.53 -10.54 7.76
C LEU A 87 -12.63 -9.79 9.09
N LEU A 88 -13.85 -9.47 9.53
CA LEU A 88 -14.05 -8.82 10.84
C LEU A 88 -13.57 -9.69 12.01
N ASN A 89 -13.76 -11.02 11.91
CA ASN A 89 -13.28 -11.96 12.92
C ASN A 89 -11.75 -12.09 12.93
N LEU A 90 -11.06 -11.97 11.80
CA LEU A 90 -9.59 -11.91 11.76
C LEU A 90 -9.08 -10.72 12.59
N PHE A 91 -9.66 -9.53 12.40
CA PHE A 91 -9.29 -8.35 13.18
C PHE A 91 -9.60 -8.52 14.68
N ARG A 92 -10.72 -9.16 15.04
CA ARG A 92 -11.05 -9.49 16.44
C ARG A 92 -10.01 -10.39 17.06
N ASN A 93 -9.65 -11.48 16.38
CA ASN A 93 -8.70 -12.46 16.87
C ASN A 93 -7.32 -11.83 17.07
N ALA A 94 -6.86 -11.05 16.08
CA ALA A 94 -5.60 -10.33 16.16
C ALA A 94 -5.59 -9.29 17.30
N HIS A 95 -6.70 -8.59 17.53
CA HIS A 95 -6.86 -7.68 18.67
C HIS A 95 -6.84 -8.41 20.02
N THR A 96 -7.50 -9.56 20.13
CA THR A 96 -7.49 -10.39 21.35
C THR A 96 -6.09 -10.90 21.65
N GLU A 97 -5.36 -11.36 20.63
CA GLU A 97 -3.95 -11.77 20.76
C GLU A 97 -3.07 -10.60 21.26
N SER A 98 -3.23 -9.42 20.65
CA SER A 98 -2.54 -8.19 21.07
C SER A 98 -2.86 -7.81 22.52
N SER A 99 -4.13 -7.89 22.92
CA SER A 99 -4.56 -7.57 24.28
C SER A 99 -3.97 -8.52 25.31
N ASN A 100 -3.92 -9.81 25.00
CA ASN A 100 -3.31 -10.82 25.87
C ASN A 100 -1.80 -10.61 26.00
N PHE A 101 -1.13 -10.21 24.91
CA PHE A 101 0.30 -9.86 24.94
C PHE A 101 0.58 -8.66 25.84
N LYS A 102 -0.24 -7.60 25.77
CA LYS A 102 -0.12 -6.41 26.64
C LYS A 102 -0.21 -6.71 28.14
N LEU A 103 -0.90 -7.77 28.54
CA LEU A 103 -1.06 -8.15 29.94
C LEU A 103 0.17 -8.88 30.51
N GLY A 104 1.06 -9.38 29.65
CA GLY A 104 2.18 -10.23 30.04
C GLY A 104 3.57 -9.60 29.94
N GLU A 105 3.72 -8.47 29.23
CA GLU A 105 5.03 -7.95 28.83
C GLU A 105 5.37 -6.57 29.42
N GLY A 106 6.68 -6.28 29.50
CA GLY A 106 7.21 -5.01 30.02
C GLY A 106 7.04 -3.83 29.06
N GLU A 107 7.18 -2.60 29.58
CA GLU A 107 6.96 -1.35 28.83
C GLU A 107 7.80 -1.22 27.55
N GLU A 108 9.02 -1.79 27.52
CA GLU A 108 9.90 -1.75 26.35
C GLU A 108 9.36 -2.58 25.17
N GLU A 109 8.75 -3.74 25.44
CA GLU A 109 8.18 -4.61 24.40
C GLU A 109 6.87 -4.05 23.82
N LEU A 110 6.20 -3.19 24.60
CA LEU A 110 4.97 -2.52 24.20
C LEU A 110 5.24 -1.18 23.49
N ALA A 111 6.51 -0.79 23.34
CA ALA A 111 6.90 0.41 22.62
C ALA A 111 6.37 0.36 21.19
N LEU A 112 5.73 1.45 20.77
CA LEU A 112 5.28 1.63 19.41
C LEU A 112 6.41 2.21 18.57
N PHE A 113 6.36 1.97 17.27
CA PHE A 113 7.25 2.69 16.36
C PHE A 113 6.89 4.17 16.35
N ASP A 114 7.88 5.04 16.54
CA ASP A 114 7.71 6.49 16.48
C ASP A 114 7.92 6.99 15.04
N PRO A 115 6.86 7.45 14.35
CA PRO A 115 6.97 8.00 13.00
C PRO A 115 7.86 9.25 12.92
N SER A 116 8.20 9.91 14.01
CA SER A 116 9.04 11.11 13.98
C SER A 116 10.54 10.81 13.86
N THR A 117 10.97 9.55 14.03
CA THR A 117 12.39 9.22 14.18
C THR A 117 13.10 8.74 12.91
N ASN A 118 12.38 8.29 11.87
CA ASN A 118 12.97 7.83 10.59
C ASN A 118 11.93 7.62 9.46
N THR A 119 10.90 8.47 9.35
CA THR A 119 9.84 8.22 8.36
C THR A 119 10.20 8.78 7.00
N ASN A 120 10.27 7.88 6.01
CA ASN A 120 10.41 8.25 4.61
C ASN A 120 9.18 9.04 4.15
N GLN A 121 9.36 10.31 3.77
CA GLN A 121 8.28 11.21 3.38
C GLN A 121 7.49 10.69 2.17
N ALA A 122 8.14 9.97 1.24
CA ALA A 122 7.47 9.33 0.10
C ALA A 122 6.51 8.22 0.56
N VAL A 123 6.86 7.49 1.63
CA VAL A 123 5.99 6.49 2.26
C VAL A 123 4.81 7.17 2.95
N VAL A 124 5.01 8.29 3.65
CA VAL A 124 3.90 9.04 4.27
C VAL A 124 2.91 9.52 3.21
N ALA A 125 3.42 10.14 2.13
CA ALA A 125 2.60 10.64 1.04
C ALA A 125 1.82 9.51 0.36
N LEU A 126 2.48 8.39 0.08
CA LEU A 126 1.87 7.18 -0.47
C LEU A 126 0.71 6.69 0.41
N ARG A 127 0.96 6.52 1.71
CA ARG A 127 -0.05 6.04 2.66
C ARG A 127 -1.24 6.99 2.81
N ASN A 128 -0.99 8.31 2.86
CA ASN A 128 -2.07 9.30 2.90
C ASN A 128 -2.93 9.24 1.63
N THR A 129 -2.29 9.10 0.47
CA THR A 129 -3.00 8.97 -0.81
C THR A 129 -3.87 7.72 -0.86
N MET A 130 -3.33 6.56 -0.46
CA MET A 130 -4.12 5.31 -0.38
C MET A 130 -5.27 5.41 0.62
N ARG A 131 -5.06 6.08 1.76
CA ARG A 131 -6.11 6.36 2.75
C ARG A 131 -7.23 7.20 2.14
N ASP A 132 -6.89 8.28 1.44
CA ASP A 132 -7.88 9.17 0.81
C ASP A 132 -8.66 8.46 -0.30
N LEU A 133 -7.98 7.66 -1.13
CA LEU A 133 -8.62 6.83 -2.16
C LEU A 133 -9.61 5.84 -1.56
N ALA A 134 -9.22 5.15 -0.49
CA ALA A 134 -10.11 4.22 0.21
C ALA A 134 -11.31 4.94 0.83
N HIS A 135 -11.12 6.12 1.42
CA HIS A 135 -12.21 6.90 2.00
C HIS A 135 -13.21 7.41 0.95
N LYS A 136 -12.74 7.84 -0.22
CA LYS A 136 -13.61 8.29 -1.33
C LYS A 136 -14.63 7.20 -1.74
N ARG A 137 -14.31 5.92 -1.54
CA ARG A 137 -15.13 4.75 -1.91
C ARG A 137 -16.06 4.26 -0.80
N GLN A 138 -15.83 4.70 0.44
CA GLN A 138 -16.65 4.35 1.59
C GLN A 138 -17.80 5.35 1.76
N LYS A 139 -18.92 4.89 2.32
CA LYS A 139 -19.90 5.82 2.89
C LYS A 139 -19.50 6.09 4.33
N THR A 140 -19.58 7.36 4.75
CA THR A 140 -19.31 7.78 6.13
C THR A 140 -20.37 7.20 7.06
N THR A 141 -20.17 5.97 7.49
CA THR A 141 -20.98 5.27 8.49
C THR A 141 -20.07 4.88 9.63
N SER A 142 -19.67 5.84 10.46
CA SER A 142 -18.84 5.56 11.63
C SER A 142 -19.66 4.81 12.67
N LEU A 143 -19.53 3.49 12.69
CA LEU A 143 -20.01 2.68 13.81
C LEU A 143 -19.02 2.81 14.97
N SER A 144 -19.22 3.85 15.77
CA SER A 144 -18.49 4.17 17.02
C SER A 144 -17.00 4.51 16.86
N LYS A 145 -16.46 5.28 17.82
CA LYS A 145 -15.02 5.52 17.92
C LYS A 145 -14.34 4.21 18.31
N LYS A 146 -13.72 3.53 17.35
CA LYS A 146 -12.84 2.39 17.69
C LYS A 146 -11.55 2.92 18.31
N ILE A 147 -10.98 2.16 19.23
CA ILE A 147 -9.71 2.49 19.87
C ILE A 147 -8.59 1.88 19.01
N SER A 148 -7.54 2.66 18.75
CA SER A 148 -6.34 2.14 18.10
C SER A 148 -5.65 1.09 18.99
N TRP A 149 -5.19 0.02 18.36
CA TRP A 149 -4.50 -1.09 18.99
C TRP A 149 -3.28 -1.47 18.16
N ALA A 150 -2.36 -2.27 18.72
CA ALA A 150 -1.07 -2.51 18.08
C ALA A 150 -0.80 -4.00 17.87
N LEU A 151 -0.22 -4.34 16.72
CA LEU A 151 0.38 -5.64 16.46
C LEU A 151 1.85 -5.58 16.91
N TYR A 152 2.26 -6.48 17.80
CA TYR A 152 3.61 -6.49 18.37
C TYR A 152 4.54 -7.53 17.73
N LYS A 153 3.97 -8.54 17.09
CA LYS A 153 4.70 -9.69 16.53
C LYS A 153 4.57 -9.72 15.02
N GLN A 154 5.71 -9.73 14.32
CA GLN A 154 5.77 -9.83 12.86
C GLN A 154 5.07 -11.09 12.33
N LYS A 155 5.24 -12.23 13.01
CA LYS A 155 4.55 -13.49 12.64
C LYS A 155 3.02 -13.35 12.66
N SER A 156 2.47 -12.70 13.69
CA SER A 156 1.03 -12.49 13.80
C SER A 156 0.52 -11.52 12.72
N PHE A 157 1.34 -10.53 12.34
CA PHE A 157 1.05 -9.64 11.22
C PHE A 157 1.04 -10.37 9.88
N MET A 158 2.08 -11.16 9.58
CA MET A 158 2.19 -11.88 8.30
C MET A 158 1.00 -12.81 8.10
N ARG A 159 0.66 -13.59 9.13
CA ARG A 159 -0.52 -14.44 9.13
C ARG A 159 -1.82 -13.65 8.90
N LEU A 160 -1.99 -12.52 9.57
CA LEU A 160 -3.18 -11.67 9.40
C LEU A 160 -3.29 -11.18 7.95
N ILE A 161 -2.19 -10.76 7.32
CA ILE A 161 -2.18 -10.30 5.93
C ILE A 161 -2.49 -11.44 4.97
N GLU A 162 -1.87 -12.61 5.14
CA GLU A 162 -2.14 -13.81 4.34
C GLU A 162 -3.62 -14.21 4.40
N ASP A 163 -4.19 -14.32 5.62
CA ASP A 163 -5.60 -14.66 5.82
C ASP A 163 -6.54 -13.58 5.21
N ILE A 164 -6.16 -12.30 5.26
CA ILE A 164 -6.92 -11.22 4.61
C ILE A 164 -6.89 -11.38 3.08
N GLN A 165 -5.72 -11.62 2.49
CA GLN A 165 -5.55 -11.77 1.04
C GLN A 165 -6.42 -12.91 0.49
N GLU A 166 -6.42 -14.08 1.15
CA GLU A 166 -7.26 -15.22 0.75
C GLU A 166 -8.76 -14.86 0.74
N LEU A 167 -9.22 -14.13 1.75
CA LEU A 167 -10.61 -13.66 1.81
C LEU A 167 -10.91 -12.59 0.74
N LEU A 168 -9.96 -11.73 0.40
CA LEU A 168 -10.12 -10.75 -0.68
C LEU A 168 -10.18 -11.44 -2.06
N ASP A 169 -9.35 -12.45 -2.31
CA ASP A 169 -9.42 -13.28 -3.51
C ASP A 169 -10.80 -13.93 -3.63
N GLY A 170 -11.31 -14.47 -2.51
CA GLY A 170 -12.66 -15.02 -2.43
C GLY A 170 -13.75 -14.00 -2.73
N LEU A 171 -13.62 -12.75 -2.27
CA LEU A 171 -14.57 -11.67 -2.58
C LEU A 171 -14.58 -11.30 -4.07
N GLU A 172 -13.41 -11.18 -4.68
CA GLU A 172 -13.25 -10.85 -6.10
C GLU A 172 -13.76 -11.99 -7.01
N ALA A 173 -13.58 -13.25 -6.60
CA ALA A 173 -14.13 -14.41 -7.31
C ALA A 173 -15.67 -14.42 -7.36
N ILE A 174 -16.35 -13.87 -6.34
CA ILE A 174 -17.83 -13.77 -6.32
C ILE A 174 -18.33 -12.72 -7.32
N PHE A 175 -17.54 -11.66 -7.55
CA PHE A 175 -17.86 -10.54 -8.44
C PHE A 175 -16.74 -10.31 -9.47
N PRO A 176 -16.59 -11.19 -10.48
CA PRO A 176 -15.48 -11.11 -11.43
C PRO A 176 -15.67 -9.91 -12.37
N GLN A 177 -15.08 -8.77 -12.00
CA GLN A 177 -15.10 -7.52 -12.78
C GLN A 177 -13.69 -7.09 -13.19
N GLN A 178 -12.94 -8.00 -13.80
CA GLN A 178 -11.50 -7.80 -14.07
C GLN A 178 -11.18 -6.48 -14.80
N GLU A 179 -11.97 -6.11 -15.80
CA GLU A 179 -11.77 -4.87 -16.55
C GLU A 179 -12.11 -3.61 -15.75
N THR A 180 -13.06 -3.70 -14.81
CA THR A 180 -13.32 -2.61 -13.86
C THR A 180 -12.16 -2.47 -12.89
N TYR A 181 -11.66 -3.58 -12.34
CA TYR A 181 -10.52 -3.57 -11.42
C TYR A 181 -9.27 -2.98 -12.06
N LYS A 182 -8.93 -3.39 -13.31
CA LYS A 182 -7.81 -2.81 -14.06
C LYS A 182 -7.93 -1.29 -14.19
N ARG A 183 -9.08 -0.78 -14.66
CA ARG A 183 -9.31 0.66 -14.79
C ARG A 183 -9.20 1.42 -13.46
N MET A 184 -9.70 0.83 -12.38
CA MET A 184 -9.61 1.44 -11.05
C MET A 184 -8.17 1.49 -10.54
N VAL A 185 -7.38 0.44 -10.79
CA VAL A 185 -5.96 0.40 -10.45
C VAL A 185 -5.16 1.45 -11.23
N GLU A 186 -5.42 1.64 -12.52
CA GLU A 186 -4.73 2.70 -13.29
C GLU A 186 -4.96 4.09 -12.67
N ILE A 187 -6.21 4.39 -12.27
CA ILE A 187 -6.54 5.65 -11.58
C ILE A 187 -5.82 5.76 -10.23
N GLU A 188 -5.72 4.66 -9.46
CA GLU A 188 -4.99 4.64 -8.19
C GLU A 188 -3.50 4.96 -8.40
N ILE A 189 -2.87 4.35 -9.41
CA ILE A 189 -1.47 4.58 -9.76
C ILE A 189 -1.22 6.01 -10.23
N GLU A 190 -2.15 6.60 -10.99
CA GLU A 190 -2.09 8.01 -11.39
C GLU A 190 -2.14 8.97 -10.18
N GLU A 191 -2.96 8.66 -9.17
CA GLU A 191 -3.10 9.47 -7.95
C GLU A 191 -1.91 9.32 -7.00
N VAL A 192 -1.31 8.12 -6.91
CA VAL A 192 -0.10 7.85 -6.10
C VAL A 192 1.10 8.70 -6.56
N GLY A 193 1.21 8.99 -7.85
CA GLY A 193 2.16 9.96 -8.37
C GLY A 193 3.57 9.42 -8.64
N GLU A 194 4.53 9.74 -7.77
CA GLU A 194 5.97 9.79 -8.07
C GLU A 194 6.71 8.43 -8.04
N GLY A 195 7.85 8.36 -8.74
CA GLY A 195 8.68 7.16 -8.85
C GLY A 195 9.06 6.47 -7.52
N PRO A 196 9.58 7.19 -6.50
CA PRO A 196 9.94 6.56 -5.23
C PRO A 196 8.74 5.93 -4.50
N SER A 197 7.57 6.59 -4.52
CA SER A 197 6.34 6.04 -3.94
C SER A 197 5.83 4.84 -4.73
N LEU A 198 5.96 4.86 -6.06
CA LEU A 198 5.59 3.73 -6.93
C LEU A 198 6.50 2.51 -6.74
N GLN A 199 7.80 2.70 -6.49
CA GLN A 199 8.70 1.59 -6.20
C GLN A 199 8.32 0.91 -4.89
N VAL A 200 8.14 1.69 -3.81
CA VAL A 200 7.68 1.15 -2.52
C VAL A 200 6.33 0.44 -2.66
N LEU A 201 5.40 1.02 -3.44
CA LEU A 201 4.11 0.42 -3.69
C LEU A 201 4.23 -0.91 -4.45
N SER A 202 5.03 -0.95 -5.51
CA SER A 202 5.28 -2.15 -6.30
C SER A 202 5.86 -3.28 -5.46
N ASP A 203 6.90 -2.99 -4.67
CA ASP A 203 7.58 -3.98 -3.83
C ASP A 203 6.64 -4.51 -2.73
N ALA A 204 5.84 -3.65 -2.13
CA ALA A 204 4.89 -4.06 -1.09
C ALA A 204 3.63 -4.75 -1.65
N ALA A 205 3.25 -4.47 -2.89
CA ALA A 205 2.09 -5.08 -3.56
C ALA A 205 2.37 -6.49 -4.05
N GLN A 206 3.65 -6.90 -4.13
CA GLN A 206 4.03 -8.28 -4.38
C GLN A 206 3.29 -9.21 -3.39
N GLU A 207 2.66 -10.25 -3.95
CA GLU A 207 1.87 -11.25 -3.22
C GLU A 207 0.63 -10.69 -2.49
N THR A 208 0.29 -9.40 -2.65
CA THR A 208 -0.87 -8.78 -1.98
C THR A 208 -1.94 -8.32 -2.96
N ASP A 209 -1.52 -7.69 -4.05
CA ASP A 209 -2.40 -7.15 -5.09
C ASP A 209 -1.65 -7.14 -6.43
N ASP A 210 -1.73 -8.26 -7.15
CA ASP A 210 -1.01 -8.46 -8.41
C ASP A 210 -1.37 -7.40 -9.46
N LEU A 211 -2.64 -6.99 -9.53
CA LEU A 211 -3.06 -5.94 -10.47
C LEU A 211 -2.39 -4.61 -10.15
N LEU A 212 -2.32 -4.24 -8.87
CA LEU A 212 -1.66 -3.02 -8.43
C LEU A 212 -0.14 -3.09 -8.65
N GLN A 213 0.48 -4.25 -8.40
CA GLN A 213 1.90 -4.49 -8.64
C GLN A 213 2.26 -4.36 -10.12
N GLU A 214 1.47 -5.00 -11.00
CA GLU A 214 1.69 -4.94 -12.46
C GLU A 214 1.55 -3.51 -12.99
N ALA A 215 0.52 -2.78 -12.52
CA ALA A 215 0.29 -1.41 -12.95
C ALA A 215 1.36 -0.45 -12.41
N ALA A 216 1.79 -0.62 -11.15
CA ALA A 216 2.91 0.13 -10.59
C ALA A 216 4.22 -0.13 -11.36
N SER A 217 4.50 -1.39 -11.68
CA SER A 217 5.68 -1.79 -12.47
C SER A 217 5.65 -1.19 -13.87
N ARG A 218 4.52 -1.29 -14.58
CA ARG A 218 4.34 -0.68 -15.90
C ARG A 218 4.49 0.84 -15.84
N ARG A 219 3.99 1.48 -14.79
CA ARG A 219 4.14 2.92 -14.58
C ARG A 219 5.60 3.27 -14.29
N LEU A 220 6.31 2.49 -13.49
CA LEU A 220 7.74 2.66 -13.24
C LEU A 220 8.56 2.49 -14.52
N GLU A 221 8.23 1.54 -15.39
CA GLU A 221 8.85 1.39 -16.71
C GLU A 221 8.57 2.60 -17.61
N ALA A 222 7.33 3.11 -17.61
CA ALA A 222 6.94 4.28 -18.39
C ALA A 222 7.52 5.60 -17.84
N LEU A 223 7.70 5.70 -16.52
CA LEU A 223 8.40 6.79 -15.84
C LEU A 223 9.91 6.63 -15.87
N GLY A 224 10.38 5.41 -16.16
CA GLY A 224 11.76 5.10 -16.51
C GLY A 224 12.08 5.86 -17.78
N SER A 225 12.54 7.11 -17.60
CA SER A 225 13.09 7.94 -18.65
C SER A 225 13.94 7.08 -19.58
N SER A 226 13.64 7.11 -20.89
CA SER A 226 14.45 6.40 -21.87
C SER A 226 15.81 7.09 -21.92
N ASN A 227 16.77 6.49 -21.21
CA ASN A 227 18.14 6.95 -21.12
C ASN A 227 19.01 5.94 -21.88
N ALA A 228 19.61 6.36 -22.98
CA ALA A 228 20.36 5.47 -23.85
C ALA A 228 21.68 6.10 -24.33
N ILE A 229 22.69 5.24 -24.51
CA ILE A 229 23.91 5.56 -25.22
C ILE A 229 24.06 4.52 -26.34
N ASP A 230 24.14 4.95 -27.59
CA ASP A 230 24.23 4.03 -28.72
C ASP A 230 25.65 3.44 -28.83
N GLN A 231 26.69 4.25 -28.61
CA GLN A 231 28.09 3.82 -28.52
C GLN A 231 28.83 4.59 -27.42
N ALA A 232 29.60 3.89 -26.59
CA ALA A 232 30.41 4.48 -25.55
C ALA A 232 31.86 3.97 -25.59
N LYS A 233 32.82 4.90 -25.61
CA LYS A 233 34.23 4.66 -25.33
C LYS A 233 34.53 5.28 -23.97
N VAL A 234 34.93 4.44 -23.02
CA VAL A 234 35.27 4.87 -21.66
C VAL A 234 36.69 4.42 -21.39
N ALA A 235 37.58 5.36 -21.10
CA ALA A 235 39.00 5.13 -20.91
C ALA A 235 39.48 5.61 -19.55
N GLU A 236 40.59 5.01 -19.10
CA GLU A 236 41.28 5.33 -17.85
C GLU A 236 40.38 5.16 -16.61
N THR A 237 40.08 6.24 -15.89
CA THR A 237 39.28 6.23 -14.65
C THR A 237 37.92 6.90 -14.82
N ALA A 238 37.51 7.11 -16.08
CA ALA A 238 36.23 7.71 -16.38
C ALA A 238 35.07 6.82 -15.89
N LYS A 239 34.02 7.45 -15.35
CA LYS A 239 32.82 6.79 -14.85
C LYS A 239 31.62 7.26 -15.67
N VAL A 240 30.80 6.32 -16.15
CA VAL A 240 29.55 6.61 -16.88
C VAL A 240 28.40 5.91 -16.16
N LYS A 241 27.33 6.64 -15.88
CA LYS A 241 26.07 6.13 -15.33
C LYS A 241 24.94 6.46 -16.28
N VAL A 242 24.14 5.46 -16.62
CA VAL A 242 22.93 5.60 -17.44
C VAL A 242 21.74 5.26 -16.57
N GLY A 243 20.74 6.15 -16.52
CA GLY A 243 19.59 6.04 -15.63
C GLY A 243 19.41 7.28 -14.75
N ASN A 244 18.20 7.45 -14.23
CA ASN A 244 17.90 8.53 -13.30
C ASN A 244 18.54 8.25 -11.94
N GLU A 245 18.91 9.30 -11.23
CA GLU A 245 19.48 9.26 -9.89
C GLU A 245 18.55 9.96 -8.89
N TYR A 246 18.12 9.22 -7.87
CA TYR A 246 17.29 9.72 -6.78
C TYR A 246 18.08 9.63 -5.47
N ILE A 247 18.27 10.78 -4.81
CA ILE A 247 19.08 10.87 -3.60
C ILE A 247 18.16 11.25 -2.44
N PHE A 248 18.32 10.54 -1.32
CA PHE A 248 17.42 10.37 -0.18
C PHE A 248 16.93 11.65 0.55
N GLN A 249 17.28 12.86 0.08
CA GLN A 249 16.92 14.15 0.69
C GLN A 249 16.19 15.12 -0.24
N ALA A 250 15.97 14.78 -1.52
CA ALA A 250 15.15 15.62 -2.41
C ALA A 250 13.67 15.26 -2.27
N VAL A 251 12.83 16.25 -1.94
CA VAL A 251 11.40 16.19 -2.25
C VAL A 251 11.29 16.39 -3.76
N PRO A 252 10.89 15.39 -4.56
CA PRO A 252 10.77 15.58 -5.99
C PRO A 252 9.65 16.62 -6.22
N SER A 253 9.94 17.60 -7.06
CA SER A 253 8.88 18.35 -7.73
C SER A 253 8.47 17.51 -8.93
N ARG A 254 7.16 17.34 -9.17
CA ARG A 254 6.55 16.65 -10.34
C ARG A 254 7.55 16.48 -11.48
N THR A 255 8.19 15.30 -11.54
CA THR A 255 9.21 15.04 -12.55
C THR A 255 8.50 14.74 -13.86
N GLY A 256 8.77 15.57 -14.88
CA GLY A 256 8.29 15.32 -16.23
C GLY A 256 8.92 14.04 -16.78
N ILE A 257 8.25 13.41 -17.75
CA ILE A 257 8.83 12.30 -18.52
C ILE A 257 9.97 12.89 -19.38
N THR A 258 11.19 12.40 -19.20
CA THR A 258 12.37 12.81 -19.98
C THR A 258 12.85 11.66 -20.86
N THR A 259 13.49 12.01 -21.98
CA THR A 259 14.16 11.05 -22.87
C THR A 259 15.54 11.60 -23.17
N ASN A 260 16.58 10.92 -22.70
CA ASN A 260 17.97 11.34 -22.87
C ASN A 260 18.69 10.31 -23.74
N ARG A 261 19.16 10.71 -24.91
CA ARG A 261 19.90 9.81 -25.80
C ARG A 261 21.20 10.44 -26.26
N ILE A 262 22.29 9.70 -26.11
CA ILE A 262 23.60 10.05 -26.67
C ILE A 262 23.91 9.04 -27.78
N GLY A 263 24.26 9.54 -28.97
CA GLY A 263 24.72 8.70 -30.07
C GLY A 263 26.09 8.10 -29.77
N ASP A 264 27.12 8.95 -29.72
CA ASP A 264 28.49 8.55 -29.42
C ASP A 264 29.01 9.28 -28.17
N LEU A 265 29.48 8.54 -27.18
CA LEU A 265 30.14 9.05 -25.98
C LEU A 265 31.62 8.65 -25.99
N ASP A 266 32.53 9.62 -25.80
CA ASP A 266 33.95 9.37 -25.54
C ASP A 266 34.34 10.04 -24.20
N ALA A 267 34.50 9.22 -23.17
CA ALA A 267 34.81 9.63 -21.81
C ALA A 267 36.22 9.18 -21.43
N GLN A 268 37.12 10.12 -21.14
CA GLN A 268 38.54 9.85 -20.86
C GLN A 268 38.98 10.45 -19.52
N GLY A 269 40.17 10.11 -19.03
CA GLY A 269 40.73 10.72 -17.82
C GLY A 269 39.99 10.32 -16.55
N ARG A 270 39.61 11.33 -15.76
CA ARG A 270 38.81 11.23 -14.53
C ARG A 270 37.37 11.74 -14.73
N SER A 271 36.88 11.72 -15.97
CA SER A 271 35.56 12.26 -16.31
C SER A 271 34.42 11.46 -15.67
N ARG A 272 33.32 12.15 -15.37
CA ARG A 272 32.07 11.56 -14.86
C ARG A 272 30.92 11.98 -15.75
N VAL A 273 30.16 11.02 -16.25
CA VAL A 273 29.04 11.26 -17.17
C VAL A 273 27.79 10.59 -16.62
N LEU A 274 26.73 11.37 -16.37
CA LEU A 274 25.40 10.87 -16.04
C LEU A 274 24.49 11.12 -17.24
N VAL A 275 23.86 10.07 -17.74
CA VAL A 275 22.82 10.13 -18.78
C VAL A 275 21.49 9.76 -18.14
N GLY A 276 20.76 10.77 -17.71
CA GLY A 276 19.51 10.66 -16.96
C GLY A 276 19.31 11.88 -16.07
N ASP A 277 18.16 11.94 -15.40
CA ASP A 277 17.86 13.04 -14.48
C ASP A 277 18.52 12.80 -13.12
N SER A 278 19.00 13.85 -12.46
CA SER A 278 19.51 13.80 -11.09
C SER A 278 18.63 14.62 -10.16
N HIS A 279 18.15 14.00 -9.09
CA HIS A 279 17.30 14.60 -8.08
C HIS A 279 17.97 14.50 -6.70
N GLY A 280 18.59 15.60 -6.24
CA GLY A 280 19.35 15.64 -5.00
C GLY A 280 20.44 16.73 -4.97
N THR A 281 21.12 16.84 -3.83
CA THR A 281 22.21 17.81 -3.62
C THR A 281 23.62 17.21 -3.68
N LYS A 282 23.77 15.88 -3.52
CA LYS A 282 25.10 15.23 -3.54
C LYS A 282 25.04 13.81 -4.12
N GLY A 283 25.39 13.64 -5.40
CA GLY A 283 25.18 12.42 -6.17
C GLY A 283 26.40 11.81 -6.85
N PHE A 284 26.16 11.08 -7.93
CA PHE A 284 27.20 10.46 -8.76
C PHE A 284 28.26 11.47 -9.24
N MET A 285 27.85 12.73 -9.45
CA MET A 285 28.76 13.80 -9.84
C MET A 285 29.63 14.32 -8.68
N ASP A 286 29.24 14.06 -7.42
CA ASP A 286 29.82 14.69 -6.22
C ASP A 286 30.56 13.71 -5.28
N SER A 287 30.69 12.45 -5.69
CA SER A 287 31.40 11.41 -4.93
C SER A 287 32.88 11.41 -5.34
N ASP A 288 33.83 11.50 -4.41
CA ASP A 288 35.27 11.45 -4.70
C ASP A 288 35.73 10.08 -5.25
#